data_AF-A0A1Y5X7X8-F1
#
_entry.id   AF-A0A1Y5X7X8-F1
#
_cell.length_a   1.000
_cell.length_b   1.000
_cell.length_c   1.000
_cell.angle_alpha   90.00
_cell.angle_beta   90.00
_cell.angle_gamma   90.00
#
_symmetry.space_group_name_H-M   'P 1'
#
loop_
_entity.id
_entity.type
_entity.pdbx_description
1 polymer ?
#
loop_
_entity_poly.entity_id
_entity_poly.type
_entity_poly.pdbx_seq_one_letter_code
_entity_poly.pdbx_strand_id
1 'polypeptide(L)'
;MVVGVGDTPDPLWCNEKNNGISKSTGYDYLHEGIDVLATLSPSLHGALLAAKAAGHSHVNIDGMLIETDRVSTPGPTPGVDLWWSGKHANHGGNVQVVTVPDGWPIWTSDVRPGREHDTTAIRTHAEILPALVEAAADLRSLGDLGYEGEADTITVAFKKPKDSILTALQQQFNKAHNGVRAIGERGNALLKMTFKALRNVSICPWRIVAAALVLLHFDHDRTT
;
A
#
# COMPACT_ATOMS: atom_id res chain seq x y z
N MET A 1 -21.49 -60.06 19.76
CA MET A 1 -20.68 -59.52 18.65
C MET A 1 -21.05 -58.06 18.50
N VAL A 2 -20.12 -57.20 18.93
CA VAL A 2 -20.01 -55.73 18.81
C VAL A 2 -21.12 -54.85 19.45
N VAL A 3 -20.64 -53.97 20.34
CA VAL A 3 -21.32 -52.94 21.15
C VAL A 3 -20.84 -51.57 20.65
N GLY A 4 -21.74 -50.59 20.48
CA GLY A 4 -21.48 -49.13 20.38
C GLY A 4 -20.66 -48.67 19.16
N VAL A 5 -20.92 -47.56 18.46
CA VAL A 5 -20.99 -46.15 18.88
C VAL A 5 -21.71 -45.45 17.70
N GLY A 6 -22.86 -44.81 17.86
CA GLY A 6 -22.95 -43.44 18.37
C GLY A 6 -22.71 -42.42 17.24
N ASP A 7 -23.69 -42.25 16.34
CA ASP A 7 -23.73 -41.11 15.41
C ASP A 7 -23.84 -39.83 16.24
N THR A 8 -22.72 -39.12 16.37
CA THR A 8 -22.69 -37.75 16.86
C THR A 8 -22.51 -36.83 15.65
N PRO A 9 -23.45 -35.92 15.37
CA PRO A 9 -23.19 -34.84 14.44
C PRO A 9 -22.40 -33.76 15.18
N ASP A 10 -21.11 -33.67 14.90
CA ASP A 10 -20.25 -32.57 15.35
C ASP A 10 -20.13 -31.47 14.26
N PRO A 11 -19.84 -30.21 14.63
CA PRO A 11 -20.80 -29.13 14.47
C PRO A 11 -20.26 -27.96 13.60
N LEU A 12 -21.20 -27.12 13.15
CA LEU A 12 -20.95 -25.71 12.80
C LEU A 12 -20.01 -25.44 11.60
N TRP A 13 -20.42 -25.81 10.38
CA TRP A 13 -20.21 -24.92 9.23
C TRP A 13 -21.47 -24.09 9.02
N CYS A 14 -21.33 -22.79 9.26
CA CYS A 14 -22.38 -21.80 9.34
C CYS A 14 -23.19 -21.68 8.04
N ASN A 15 -24.52 -21.84 8.16
CA ASN A 15 -25.60 -21.30 7.34
C ASN A 15 -25.22 -20.48 6.09
N GLU A 16 -25.21 -21.10 4.92
CA GLU A 16 -25.58 -20.40 3.67
C GLU A 16 -27.10 -20.25 3.63
N LYS A 17 -27.63 -19.17 4.21
CA LYS A 17 -28.95 -18.68 3.79
C LYS A 17 -28.78 -18.01 2.44
N ASN A 18 -29.04 -18.79 1.40
CA ASN A 18 -28.98 -18.44 -0.01
C ASN A 18 -29.81 -17.21 -0.36
N ASN A 19 -29.17 -16.17 -0.88
CA ASN A 19 -29.81 -15.14 -1.71
C ASN A 19 -30.24 -15.67 -3.10
N GLY A 20 -30.24 -17.00 -3.31
CA GLY A 20 -30.49 -17.66 -4.60
C GLY A 20 -29.35 -17.52 -5.62
N ILE A 21 -28.16 -17.06 -5.19
CA ILE A 21 -27.03 -16.76 -6.07
C ILE A 21 -26.03 -17.92 -6.05
N SER A 22 -25.55 -18.33 -7.21
CA SER A 22 -24.51 -19.36 -7.34
C SER A 22 -23.15 -18.83 -6.85
N LYS A 23 -22.26 -19.73 -6.41
CA LYS A 23 -20.91 -19.34 -5.99
C LYS A 23 -20.13 -18.58 -7.07
N SER A 24 -20.23 -18.99 -8.34
CA SER A 24 -19.57 -18.31 -9.45
C SER A 24 -20.09 -16.89 -9.63
N THR A 25 -21.43 -16.72 -9.63
CA THR A 25 -22.05 -15.39 -9.72
C THR A 25 -21.67 -14.50 -8.53
N GLY A 26 -21.56 -15.07 -7.33
CA GLY A 26 -21.06 -14.34 -6.16
C GLY A 26 -19.62 -13.85 -6.33
N TYR A 27 -18.74 -14.64 -6.95
CA TYR A 27 -17.38 -14.21 -7.28
C TYR A 27 -17.35 -13.14 -8.37
N ASP A 28 -18.22 -13.23 -9.38
CA ASP A 28 -18.31 -12.21 -10.43
C ASP A 28 -18.69 -10.85 -9.82
N TYR A 29 -19.72 -10.82 -8.97
CA TYR A 29 -20.13 -9.59 -8.28
C TYR A 29 -19.07 -9.05 -7.30
N LEU A 30 -18.31 -9.93 -6.66
CA LEU A 30 -17.18 -9.50 -5.83
C LEU A 30 -16.15 -8.74 -6.66
N HIS A 31 -15.75 -9.29 -7.81
CA HIS A 31 -14.77 -8.65 -8.70
C HIS A 31 -15.31 -7.37 -9.33
N GLU A 32 -16.56 -7.37 -9.79
CA GLU A 32 -17.23 -6.17 -10.30
C GLU A 32 -17.28 -5.07 -9.26
N GLY A 33 -17.64 -5.39 -8.01
CA GLY A 33 -17.65 -4.43 -6.92
C GLY A 33 -16.26 -3.84 -6.63
N ILE A 34 -15.21 -4.68 -6.66
CA ILE A 34 -13.82 -4.22 -6.50
C ILE A 34 -13.42 -3.29 -7.66
N ASP A 35 -13.77 -3.63 -8.90
CA ASP A 35 -13.42 -2.83 -10.07
C ASP A 35 -14.14 -1.48 -10.07
N VAL A 36 -15.42 -1.46 -9.70
CA VAL A 36 -16.20 -0.21 -9.53
C VAL A 36 -15.55 0.68 -8.48
N LEU A 37 -15.25 0.12 -7.30
CA LEU A 37 -14.61 0.88 -6.22
C LEU A 37 -13.22 1.38 -6.62
N ALA A 38 -12.40 0.54 -7.26
CA ALA A 38 -11.07 0.95 -7.70
C ALA A 38 -11.10 2.05 -8.77
N THR A 39 -12.12 2.06 -9.63
CA THR A 39 -12.32 3.10 -10.65
C THR A 39 -12.65 4.47 -10.03
N LEU A 40 -13.25 4.46 -8.83
CA LEU A 40 -13.54 5.68 -8.07
C LEU A 40 -12.32 6.22 -7.30
N SER A 41 -11.19 5.49 -7.30
CA SER A 41 -9.97 5.94 -6.63
C SER A 41 -9.52 7.28 -7.22
N PRO A 42 -9.11 8.25 -6.38
CA PRO A 42 -8.61 9.51 -6.88
C PRO A 42 -7.37 9.28 -7.76
N SER A 43 -7.21 10.11 -8.79
CA SER A 43 -5.93 10.19 -9.49
C SER A 43 -4.89 10.83 -8.57
N LEU A 44 -3.60 10.53 -8.78
CA LEU A 44 -2.53 11.13 -7.97
C LEU A 44 -2.59 12.66 -8.01
N HIS A 45 -2.73 13.24 -9.20
CA HIS A 45 -2.85 14.69 -9.37
C HIS A 45 -4.07 15.25 -8.63
N GLY A 46 -5.22 14.57 -8.71
CA GLY A 46 -6.43 14.98 -7.97
C GLY A 46 -6.23 14.94 -6.46
N ALA A 47 -5.59 13.88 -5.94
CA ALA A 47 -5.28 13.74 -4.52
C ALA A 47 -4.32 14.84 -4.03
N LEU A 48 -3.24 15.12 -4.78
CA LEU A 48 -2.29 16.17 -4.44
C LEU A 48 -2.92 17.57 -4.52
N LEU A 49 -3.75 17.83 -5.52
CA LEU A 49 -4.48 19.08 -5.64
C LEU A 49 -5.44 19.30 -4.47
N ALA A 50 -6.18 18.25 -4.08
CA ALA A 50 -7.08 18.29 -2.95
C ALA A 50 -6.30 18.49 -1.63
N ALA A 51 -5.17 17.81 -1.45
CA ALA A 51 -4.32 17.99 -0.27
C ALA A 51 -3.76 19.41 -0.16
N LYS A 52 -3.34 20.00 -1.29
CA LYS A 52 -2.94 21.40 -1.38
C LYS A 52 -4.11 22.34 -1.03
N ALA A 53 -5.30 22.10 -1.58
CA ALA A 53 -6.49 22.91 -1.30
C ALA A 53 -6.91 22.84 0.18
N ALA A 54 -6.70 21.70 0.84
CA ALA A 54 -6.91 21.50 2.27
C ALA A 54 -5.85 22.20 3.16
N GLY A 55 -4.79 22.78 2.56
CA GLY A 55 -3.76 23.52 3.28
C GLY A 55 -2.72 22.63 3.96
N HIS A 56 -2.57 21.37 3.54
CA HIS A 56 -1.54 20.49 4.07
C HIS A 56 -0.14 20.99 3.71
N SER A 57 0.80 20.93 4.65
CA SER A 57 2.16 21.45 4.46
C SER A 57 3.07 20.53 3.64
N HIS A 58 2.76 19.24 3.65
CA HIS A 58 3.53 18.21 2.97
C HIS A 58 2.66 16.96 2.78
N VAL A 59 3.15 16.04 1.96
CA VAL A 59 2.68 14.66 1.86
C VAL A 59 3.85 13.71 2.09
N ASN A 60 3.54 12.52 2.59
CA ASN A 60 4.51 11.44 2.73
C ASN A 60 4.22 10.38 1.67
N ILE A 61 5.26 9.96 0.94
CA ILE A 61 5.24 8.78 0.09
C ILE A 61 5.96 7.63 0.79
N ASP A 62 5.36 6.45 0.79
CA ASP A 62 5.91 5.25 1.40
C ASP A 62 5.55 3.97 0.64
N GLY A 63 6.45 3.00 0.65
CA GLY A 63 6.27 1.69 0.05
C GLY A 63 5.58 0.73 1.02
N MET A 64 4.46 0.15 0.59
CA MET A 64 3.67 -0.81 1.34
C MET A 64 3.66 -2.16 0.64
N LEU A 65 4.17 -3.20 1.31
CA LEU A 65 4.01 -4.57 0.82
C LEU A 65 2.64 -5.12 1.21
N ILE A 66 1.80 -5.51 0.25
CA ILE A 66 0.63 -6.35 0.47
C ILE A 66 1.00 -7.81 0.25
N GLU A 67 0.79 -8.68 1.24
CA GLU A 67 1.09 -10.10 1.06
C GLU A 67 0.07 -10.71 0.10
N THR A 68 0.50 -11.64 -0.74
CA THR A 68 -0.40 -12.32 -1.67
C THR A 68 0.15 -13.70 -2.03
N ASP A 69 -0.75 -14.67 -2.14
CA ASP A 69 -0.46 -16.04 -2.57
C ASP A 69 -0.89 -16.32 -4.03
N ARG A 70 -1.34 -15.29 -4.76
CA ARG A 70 -1.95 -15.42 -6.10
C ARG A 70 -1.03 -15.15 -7.26
N VAL A 71 0.11 -14.53 -7.02
CA VAL A 71 1.05 -14.10 -8.06
C VAL A 71 2.40 -14.77 -7.84
N SER A 72 2.92 -15.33 -8.92
CA SER A 72 4.25 -15.94 -8.96
C SER A 72 4.79 -15.71 -10.37
N THR A 73 6.05 -15.31 -10.46
CA THR A 73 6.74 -15.10 -11.72
C THR A 73 8.22 -15.33 -11.48
N PRO A 74 8.90 -16.18 -12.27
CA PRO A 74 10.34 -16.36 -12.14
C PRO A 74 11.07 -15.02 -12.19
N GLY A 75 11.85 -14.72 -11.16
CA GLY A 75 12.62 -13.50 -11.08
C GLY A 75 13.92 -13.58 -11.88
N PRO A 76 14.65 -12.46 -12.00
CA PRO A 76 15.92 -12.40 -12.73
C PRO A 76 17.06 -13.22 -12.07
N THR A 77 16.85 -13.72 -10.85
CA THR A 77 17.82 -14.60 -10.17
C THR A 77 17.23 -16.01 -10.16
N PRO A 78 17.95 -17.03 -10.68
CA PRO A 78 17.46 -18.40 -10.69
C PRO A 78 17.01 -18.86 -9.30
N GLY A 79 15.79 -19.40 -9.21
CA GLY A 79 15.21 -19.90 -7.96
C GLY A 79 14.61 -18.84 -7.04
N VAL A 80 14.58 -17.55 -7.44
CA VAL A 80 13.95 -16.47 -6.68
C VAL A 80 12.78 -15.88 -7.46
N ASP A 81 11.60 -15.88 -6.86
CA ASP A 81 10.40 -15.29 -7.46
C ASP A 81 10.48 -13.75 -7.52
N LEU A 82 9.91 -13.15 -8.55
CA LEU A 82 9.83 -11.70 -8.73
C LEU A 82 8.93 -11.02 -7.69
N TRP A 83 7.96 -11.75 -7.15
CA TRP A 83 7.04 -11.30 -6.10
C TRP A 83 7.56 -11.58 -4.69
N TRP A 84 8.70 -12.27 -4.55
CA TRP A 84 9.34 -12.48 -3.27
C TRP A 84 10.06 -11.22 -2.79
N SER A 85 9.58 -10.65 -1.68
CA SER A 85 10.25 -9.52 -1.03
C SER A 85 11.30 -10.01 -0.04
N GLY A 86 12.58 -9.78 -0.34
CA GLY A 86 13.67 -10.10 0.59
C GLY A 86 13.59 -9.32 1.91
N LYS A 87 13.08 -8.08 1.88
CA LYS A 87 12.89 -7.21 3.07
C LYS A 87 11.88 -7.80 4.05
N HIS A 88 10.80 -8.38 3.53
CA HIS A 88 9.69 -8.90 4.34
C HIS A 88 9.71 -10.43 4.49
N ALA A 89 10.62 -11.12 3.79
CA ALA A 89 10.71 -12.57 3.72
C ALA A 89 9.35 -13.23 3.39
N ASN A 90 8.60 -12.63 2.45
CA ASN A 90 7.30 -13.13 2.04
C ASN A 90 6.98 -12.75 0.58
N HIS A 91 6.02 -13.46 -0.03
CA HIS A 91 5.45 -13.08 -1.32
C HIS A 91 4.48 -11.91 -1.15
N GLY A 92 4.61 -10.91 -2.03
CA GLY A 92 3.77 -9.73 -1.93
C GLY A 92 3.90 -8.79 -3.12
N GLY A 93 2.95 -7.87 -3.20
CA GLY A 93 3.00 -6.74 -4.12
C GLY A 93 3.47 -5.47 -3.41
N ASN A 94 4.40 -4.74 -4.00
CA ASN A 94 4.80 -3.41 -3.55
C ASN A 94 3.82 -2.36 -4.09
N VAL A 95 3.21 -1.58 -3.21
CA VAL A 95 2.29 -0.47 -3.54
C VAL A 95 2.82 0.81 -2.92
N GLN A 96 2.87 1.88 -3.70
CA GLN A 96 3.27 3.19 -3.21
C GLN A 96 2.03 3.90 -2.66
N VAL A 97 2.12 4.43 -1.45
CA VAL A 97 1.00 5.11 -0.77
C VAL A 97 1.40 6.54 -0.50
N VAL A 98 0.50 7.48 -0.81
CA VAL A 98 0.65 8.89 -0.45
C VAL A 98 -0.30 9.20 0.70
N THR A 99 0.24 9.82 1.75
CA THR A 99 -0.48 10.22 2.96
C THR A 99 -0.28 11.70 3.25
N VAL A 100 -1.27 12.31 3.90
CA VAL A 100 -1.17 13.68 4.43
C VAL A 100 -0.54 13.67 5.83
N PRO A 101 -0.21 14.84 6.44
CA PRO A 101 0.63 14.91 7.65
C PRO A 101 0.13 14.16 8.88
N ASP A 102 -1.18 13.89 8.99
CA ASP A 102 -1.77 13.12 10.09
C ASP A 102 -1.77 11.60 9.85
N GLY A 103 -1.26 11.17 8.70
CA GLY A 103 -1.16 9.77 8.29
C GLY A 103 -2.38 9.27 7.51
N TRP A 104 -3.33 10.13 7.15
CA TRP A 104 -4.47 9.73 6.32
C TRP A 104 -4.02 9.40 4.89
N PRO A 105 -4.29 8.20 4.36
CA PRO A 105 -3.93 7.84 2.99
C PRO A 105 -4.88 8.52 2.01
N ILE A 106 -4.32 9.17 1.00
CA ILE A 106 -5.07 9.92 -0.02
C ILE A 106 -4.94 9.31 -1.41
N TRP A 107 -3.94 8.46 -1.64
CA TRP A 107 -3.70 7.81 -2.93
C TRP A 107 -2.85 6.55 -2.78
N THR A 108 -3.04 5.58 -3.69
CA THR A 108 -2.24 4.36 -3.81
C THR A 108 -1.91 4.06 -5.27
N SER A 109 -0.70 3.58 -5.55
CA SER A 109 -0.29 3.15 -6.90
C SER A 109 -0.89 1.80 -7.29
N ASP A 110 -0.78 1.47 -8.57
CA ASP A 110 -0.94 0.07 -9.01
C ASP A 110 0.12 -0.82 -8.33
N VAL A 111 -0.21 -2.11 -8.20
CA VAL A 111 0.67 -3.09 -7.55
C VAL A 111 1.90 -3.37 -8.41
N ARG A 112 3.07 -3.40 -7.80
CA ARG A 112 4.35 -3.82 -8.40
C ARG A 112 4.86 -5.11 -7.76
N PRO A 113 5.77 -5.84 -8.38
CA PRO A 113 6.36 -7.01 -7.73
C PRO A 113 7.09 -6.68 -6.43
N GLY A 114 6.90 -7.46 -5.37
CA GLY A 114 7.43 -7.21 -4.03
C GLY A 114 8.96 -7.21 -3.90
N ARG A 115 9.67 -7.74 -4.91
CA ARG A 115 11.13 -7.66 -4.99
C ARG A 115 11.63 -6.26 -5.39
N GLU A 116 10.81 -5.50 -6.11
CA GLU A 116 11.23 -4.20 -6.64
C GLU A 116 11.48 -3.20 -5.50
N HIS A 117 12.63 -2.51 -5.60
CA HIS A 117 12.94 -1.39 -4.71
C HIS A 117 11.96 -0.24 -4.95
N ASP A 118 11.68 0.55 -3.91
CA ASP A 118 10.72 1.65 -3.98
C ASP A 118 11.08 2.67 -5.06
N THR A 119 12.37 3.01 -5.20
CA THR A 119 12.86 3.83 -6.33
C THR A 119 12.52 3.24 -7.71
N THR A 120 12.59 1.91 -7.87
CA THR A 120 12.21 1.25 -9.14
C THR A 120 10.70 1.28 -9.35
N ALA A 121 9.92 1.08 -8.29
CA ALA A 121 8.46 1.16 -8.36
C ALA A 121 8.02 2.55 -8.82
N ILE A 122 8.51 3.63 -8.19
CA ILE A 122 8.12 4.99 -8.55
C ILE A 122 8.59 5.41 -9.95
N ARG A 123 9.75 4.93 -10.42
CA ARG A 123 10.22 5.20 -11.78
C ARG A 123 9.39 4.50 -12.85
N THR A 124 8.76 3.39 -12.49
CA THR A 124 7.91 2.63 -13.42
C THR A 124 6.53 3.28 -13.57
N HIS A 125 6.04 3.93 -12.52
CA HIS A 125 4.84 4.77 -12.58
C HIS A 125 5.21 6.19 -13.06
N ALA A 126 5.21 6.36 -14.39
CA ALA A 126 5.71 7.57 -15.06
C ALA A 126 5.04 8.87 -14.60
N GLU A 127 3.85 8.80 -13.98
CA GLU A 127 3.09 9.92 -13.46
C GLU A 127 3.51 10.40 -12.06
N ILE A 128 4.17 9.54 -11.25
CA ILE A 128 4.44 9.87 -9.83
C ILE A 128 5.40 11.05 -9.73
N LEU A 129 6.62 10.91 -10.26
CA LEU A 129 7.66 11.92 -10.13
C LEU A 129 7.22 13.28 -10.72
N PRO A 130 6.67 13.36 -11.95
CA PRO A 130 6.17 14.62 -12.48
C PRO A 130 5.09 15.28 -11.60
N ALA A 131 4.14 14.51 -11.07
CA ALA A 131 3.09 15.05 -10.22
C ALA A 131 3.63 15.61 -8.89
N LEU A 132 4.62 14.94 -8.29
CA LEU A 132 5.28 15.44 -7.08
C LEU A 132 6.08 16.72 -7.35
N VAL A 133 6.77 16.80 -8.50
CA VAL A 133 7.48 18.02 -8.92
C VAL A 133 6.51 19.19 -9.11
N GLU A 134 5.39 18.96 -9.79
CA GLU A 134 4.37 19.99 -10.00
C GLU A 134 3.79 20.51 -8.68
N ALA A 135 3.55 19.62 -7.72
CA ALA A 135 3.02 19.98 -6.40
C ALA A 135 4.06 20.66 -5.48
N ALA A 136 5.36 20.47 -5.72
CA ALA A 136 6.44 20.78 -4.78
C ALA A 136 6.53 22.26 -4.35
N ALA A 137 6.00 23.19 -5.15
CA ALA A 137 5.99 24.62 -4.81
C ALA A 137 5.20 24.92 -3.53
N ASP A 138 4.10 24.18 -3.31
CA ASP A 138 3.16 24.42 -2.21
C ASP A 138 3.03 23.19 -1.29
N LEU A 139 3.34 21.99 -1.80
CA LEU A 139 3.14 20.73 -1.11
C LEU A 139 4.40 19.86 -1.26
N ARG A 140 5.25 19.87 -0.22
CA ARG A 140 6.50 19.10 -0.26
C ARG A 140 6.24 17.61 -0.13
N SER A 141 7.05 16.81 -0.81
CA SER A 141 6.99 15.34 -0.75
C SER A 141 8.11 14.79 0.13
N LEU A 142 7.77 13.98 1.14
CA LEU A 142 8.71 13.33 2.03
C LEU A 142 8.76 11.82 1.78
N GLY A 143 9.96 11.24 1.70
CA GLY A 143 10.22 9.81 1.44
C GLY A 143 11.15 9.19 2.49
N ASP A 144 11.15 7.85 2.61
CA ASP A 144 12.19 7.14 3.36
C ASP A 144 13.49 7.07 2.54
N LEU A 145 14.53 6.44 3.09
CA LEU A 145 15.80 6.28 2.36
C LEU A 145 15.68 5.36 1.14
N GLY A 146 14.60 4.58 1.00
CA GLY A 146 14.32 3.76 -0.18
C GLY A 146 14.12 4.57 -1.46
N TYR A 147 13.88 5.88 -1.33
CA TYR A 147 13.76 6.86 -2.40
C TYR A 147 15.02 7.72 -2.62
N GLU A 148 16.17 7.34 -2.05
CA GLU A 148 17.40 8.14 -2.17
C GLU A 148 17.82 8.44 -3.63
N GLY A 149 17.43 7.58 -4.57
CA GLY A 149 17.68 7.78 -5.99
C GLY A 149 16.88 8.91 -6.63
N GLU A 150 15.91 9.48 -5.91
CA GLU A 150 15.01 10.56 -6.33
C GLU A 150 15.02 11.74 -5.33
N ALA A 151 16.14 11.93 -4.63
CA ALA A 151 16.30 12.96 -3.59
C ALA A 151 16.10 14.41 -4.07
N ASP A 152 16.21 14.64 -5.39
CA ASP A 152 15.94 15.95 -6.02
C ASP A 152 14.43 16.28 -6.05
N THR A 153 13.57 15.26 -6.02
CA THR A 153 12.10 15.40 -6.04
C THR A 153 11.48 15.09 -4.69
N ILE A 154 11.98 14.05 -4.03
CA ILE A 154 11.45 13.55 -2.76
C ILE A 154 12.46 13.90 -1.67
N THR A 155 12.02 14.66 -0.66
CA THR A 155 12.87 14.94 0.50
C THR A 155 13.10 13.64 1.28
N VAL A 156 14.35 13.23 1.42
CA VAL A 156 14.75 12.01 2.13
C VAL A 156 15.80 12.33 3.20
N ALA A 157 15.94 11.44 4.18
CA ALA A 157 17.01 11.55 5.17
C ALA A 157 18.40 11.33 4.53
N PHE A 158 19.43 11.97 5.09
CA PHE A 158 20.80 11.77 4.67
C PHE A 158 21.28 10.36 5.03
N LYS A 159 21.73 9.61 4.03
CA LYS A 159 22.37 8.30 4.22
C LYS A 159 23.74 8.47 4.85
N LYS A 160 24.04 7.63 5.84
CA LYS A 160 25.39 7.56 6.44
C LYS A 160 26.39 7.03 5.40
N PRO A 161 27.46 7.77 5.07
CA PRO A 161 28.50 7.28 4.17
C PRO A 161 29.25 6.10 4.78
N LYS A 162 29.75 5.20 3.94
CA LYS A 162 30.66 4.14 4.37
C LYS A 162 31.91 4.80 4.98
N ASP A 163 32.27 4.40 6.19
CA ASP A 163 33.45 4.87 6.93
C ASP A 163 33.44 6.36 7.36
N SER A 164 32.26 6.98 7.46
CA SER A 164 32.11 8.33 8.01
C SER A 164 30.92 8.45 8.98
N ILE A 165 30.87 9.56 9.72
CA ILE A 165 29.76 9.94 10.58
C ILE A 165 28.95 11.06 9.92
N LEU A 166 27.64 11.04 10.13
CA LEU A 166 26.79 12.18 9.76
C LEU A 166 27.19 13.40 10.59
N THR A 167 27.19 14.58 9.97
CA THR A 167 27.40 15.84 10.70
C THR A 167 26.27 16.05 11.71
N ALA A 168 26.50 16.87 12.74
CA ALA A 168 25.46 17.19 13.72
C ALA A 168 24.19 17.77 13.07
N LEU A 169 24.37 18.60 12.02
CA LEU A 169 23.26 19.16 11.25
C LEU A 169 22.48 18.08 10.49
N GLN A 170 23.16 17.14 9.85
CA GLN A 170 22.51 16.01 9.16
C GLN A 170 21.79 15.08 10.14
N GLN A 171 22.35 14.84 11.32
CA GLN A 171 21.69 14.06 12.37
C GLN A 171 20.42 14.76 12.87
N GLN A 172 20.48 16.07 13.09
CA GLN A 172 19.33 16.87 13.50
C GLN A 172 18.24 16.88 12.42
N PHE A 173 18.63 17.05 11.15
CA PHE A 173 17.72 16.94 10.01
C PHE A 173 17.06 15.56 9.96
N ASN A 174 17.83 14.46 10.00
CA ASN A 174 17.31 13.10 9.98
C ASN A 174 16.34 12.85 11.14
N LYS A 175 16.63 13.37 12.33
CA LYS A 175 15.74 13.25 13.49
C LYS A 175 14.42 13.97 13.25
N ALA A 176 14.44 15.19 12.72
CA ALA A 176 13.23 15.94 12.39
C ALA A 176 12.43 15.26 11.27
N HIS A 177 13.11 14.88 10.18
CA HIS A 177 12.54 14.18 9.02
C HIS A 177 11.84 12.88 9.43
N ASN A 178 12.53 12.02 10.18
CA ASN A 178 11.97 10.75 10.64
C ASN A 178 10.82 10.96 11.62
N GLY A 179 10.88 12.01 12.45
CA GLY A 179 9.78 12.37 13.35
C GLY A 179 8.49 12.73 12.62
N VAL A 180 8.59 13.49 11.52
CA VAL A 180 7.45 13.84 10.66
C VAL A 180 6.95 12.60 9.90
N ARG A 181 7.86 11.79 9.36
CA ARG A 181 7.52 10.59 8.58
C ARG A 181 6.86 9.48 9.39
N ALA A 182 7.21 9.30 10.66
CA ALA A 182 6.64 8.26 11.52
C ALA A 182 5.10 8.37 11.66
N ILE A 183 4.51 9.53 11.34
CA ILE A 183 3.06 9.70 11.28
C ILE A 183 2.50 9.12 9.97
N GLY A 184 3.20 9.29 8.84
CA GLY A 184 2.81 8.72 7.53
C GLY A 184 2.80 7.20 7.51
N GLU A 185 3.73 6.55 8.23
CA GLU A 185 3.75 5.08 8.37
C GLU A 185 2.42 4.52 8.95
N ARG A 186 1.68 5.35 9.70
CA ARG A 186 0.36 4.97 10.22
C ARG A 186 -0.67 4.79 9.12
N GLY A 187 -0.56 5.47 7.97
CA GLY A 187 -1.50 5.31 6.86
C GLY A 187 -1.47 3.90 6.27
N ASN A 188 -0.28 3.34 6.11
CA ASN A 188 -0.09 1.95 5.69
C ASN A 188 -0.67 0.98 6.71
N ALA A 189 -0.47 1.26 8.00
CA ALA A 189 -1.07 0.47 9.07
C ALA A 189 -2.60 0.60 9.08
N LEU A 190 -3.16 1.79 8.85
CA LEU A 190 -4.60 2.05 8.83
C LEU A 190 -5.29 1.21 7.76
N LEU A 191 -4.75 1.17 6.55
CA LEU A 191 -5.27 0.31 5.47
C LEU A 191 -5.25 -1.17 5.87
N LYS A 192 -4.11 -1.69 6.37
CA LYS A 192 -3.98 -3.09 6.81
C LYS A 192 -4.80 -3.45 8.04
N MET A 193 -5.04 -2.51 8.94
CA MET A 193 -5.78 -2.75 10.17
C MET A 193 -7.28 -2.72 9.93
N THR A 194 -7.76 -1.76 9.13
CA THR A 194 -9.16 -1.63 8.73
C THR A 194 -9.58 -2.79 7.83
N PHE A 195 -8.79 -3.08 6.79
CA PHE A 195 -9.09 -4.15 5.83
C PHE A 195 -8.17 -5.34 6.04
N LYS A 196 -8.62 -6.30 6.86
CA LYS A 196 -7.89 -7.57 7.08
C LYS A 196 -7.56 -8.31 5.78
N ALA A 197 -8.35 -8.11 4.72
CA ALA A 197 -8.12 -8.64 3.38
C ALA A 197 -6.77 -8.21 2.77
N LEU A 198 -6.23 -7.04 3.16
CA LEU A 198 -4.93 -6.56 2.69
C LEU A 198 -3.74 -7.18 3.43
N ARG A 199 -3.98 -7.96 4.50
CA ARG A 199 -2.90 -8.64 5.23
C ARG A 199 -2.39 -9.86 4.50
N ASN A 200 -3.29 -10.61 3.85
CA ASN A 200 -2.95 -11.64 2.87
C ASN A 200 -4.04 -11.68 1.80
N VAL A 201 -3.70 -11.21 0.60
CA VAL A 201 -4.61 -11.09 -0.53
C VAL A 201 -4.68 -12.42 -1.27
N SER A 202 -5.78 -13.14 -1.06
CA SER A 202 -6.08 -14.41 -1.71
C SER A 202 -6.90 -14.27 -3.01
N ILE A 203 -6.96 -13.06 -3.58
CA ILE A 203 -7.59 -12.75 -4.86
C ILE A 203 -6.63 -11.95 -5.74
N CYS A 204 -7.07 -11.52 -6.92
CA CYS A 204 -6.28 -10.68 -7.80
C CYS A 204 -5.86 -9.37 -7.09
N PRO A 205 -4.55 -9.09 -6.92
CA PRO A 205 -4.11 -7.98 -6.07
C PRO A 205 -4.23 -6.60 -6.74
N TRP A 206 -4.37 -6.53 -8.07
CA TRP A 206 -4.22 -5.29 -8.84
C TRP A 206 -5.16 -4.14 -8.44
N ARG A 207 -6.39 -4.45 -8.02
CA ARG A 207 -7.44 -3.44 -7.75
C ARG A 207 -7.86 -3.36 -6.28
N ILE A 208 -7.46 -4.32 -5.45
CA ILE A 208 -7.97 -4.43 -4.08
C ILE A 208 -7.54 -3.27 -3.19
N VAL A 209 -6.33 -2.73 -3.40
CA VAL A 209 -5.81 -1.62 -2.58
C VAL A 209 -6.51 -0.31 -2.90
N ALA A 210 -6.70 -0.01 -4.20
CA ALA A 210 -7.45 1.16 -4.63
C ALA A 210 -8.91 1.09 -4.14
N ALA A 211 -9.56 -0.08 -4.22
CA ALA A 211 -10.90 -0.28 -3.68
C ALA A 211 -10.95 -0.07 -2.15
N ALA A 212 -9.96 -0.58 -1.41
CA ALA A 212 -9.87 -0.40 0.02
C ALA A 212 -9.65 1.07 0.43
N LEU A 213 -8.84 1.82 -0.34
CA LEU A 213 -8.67 3.26 -0.14
C LEU A 213 -10.02 4.00 -0.28
N VAL A 214 -10.78 3.69 -1.33
CA VAL A 214 -12.09 4.32 -1.57
C VAL A 214 -13.09 3.98 -0.47
N LEU A 215 -13.16 2.72 -0.03
CA LEU A 215 -13.99 2.34 1.11
C LEU A 215 -13.58 3.08 2.37
N LEU A 216 -12.28 3.23 2.63
CA LEU A 216 -11.80 4.01 3.78
C LEU A 216 -12.28 5.46 3.72
N HIS A 217 -12.23 6.08 2.54
CA HIS A 217 -12.69 7.45 2.34
C HIS A 217 -14.20 7.58 2.56
N PHE A 218 -14.99 6.63 2.09
CA PHE A 218 -16.45 6.61 2.30
C PHE A 218 -16.83 6.36 3.76
N ASP A 219 -16.23 5.36 4.42
CA ASP A 219 -16.56 4.99 5.80
C ASP A 219 -16.28 6.11 6.81
N HIS A 220 -15.31 6.97 6.49
CA HIS A 220 -14.89 8.09 7.33
C HIS A 220 -15.32 9.46 6.81
N ASP A 221 -16.05 9.52 5.69
CA ASP A 221 -16.45 10.76 5.01
C ASP A 221 -15.27 11.74 4.82
N ARG A 222 -14.12 11.21 4.38
CA ARG A 222 -12.86 11.95 4.32
C ARG A 222 -11.96 11.52 3.16
N THR A 223 -11.59 12.47 2.31
CA THR A 223 -10.73 12.26 1.12
C THR A 223 -9.34 12.89 1.23
N THR A 224 -9.10 13.82 2.18
CA THR A 224 -7.82 14.52 2.43
C THR A 224 -7.56 14.76 3.90
#